data_AF-A0A931ZNX7-F1
#
_entry.id   AF-A0A931ZNX7-F1
#
_cell.length_a   1.000
_cell.length_b   1.000
_cell.length_c   1.000
_cell.angle_alpha   90.00
_cell.angle_beta   90.00
_cell.angle_gamma   90.00
#
_symmetry.space_group_name_H-M   'P 1'
#
loop_
_entity.id
_entity.type
_entity.pdbx_description
1 polymer ?
#
loop_
_entity_poly.entity_id
_entity_poly.type
_entity_poly.pdbx_seq_one_letter_code
_entity_poly.pdbx_strand_id
1 'polypeptide(L)'
;MIVFLADFLDNKEMIALGHTAIGTIIGISTYNLVGQGDLTSGLIIAGAAGVVSHYITDFIPHGHFVRLDKLKNYLMPIIAFDLLLPIILLLSGLYLKNGFTDQFFYILFGIGGAQLPDIFDGLIFINFIVNKGLAKKEYDFHQGLHWHGKDSKTLLLGALDIWQLGMVFVALYLTIFK
;
A
#
# COMPACT_ATOMS: atom_id res chain seq x y z
N MET A 1 24.39 -4.39 -7.11
CA MET A 1 23.49 -3.36 -6.53
C MET A 1 23.07 -2.35 -7.59
N ILE A 2 24.00 -1.64 -8.27
CA ILE A 2 23.67 -0.71 -9.38
C ILE A 2 23.12 -1.44 -10.62
N VAL A 3 23.61 -2.64 -10.93
CA VAL A 3 23.11 -3.49 -12.03
C VAL A 3 21.68 -4.00 -11.78
N PHE A 4 21.29 -4.16 -10.51
CA PHE A 4 19.94 -4.61 -10.12
C PHE A 4 18.92 -3.46 -10.25
N LEU A 5 19.33 -2.23 -9.93
CA LEU A 5 18.52 -1.04 -10.20
C LEU A 5 18.37 -0.81 -11.71
N ALA A 6 19.42 -1.04 -12.51
CA ALA A 6 19.38 -0.86 -13.95
C ALA A 6 18.43 -1.85 -14.65
N ASP A 7 18.47 -3.15 -14.32
CA ASP A 7 17.53 -4.14 -14.88
C ASP A 7 16.08 -3.94 -14.38
N PHE A 8 15.90 -3.45 -13.15
CA PHE A 8 14.58 -3.14 -12.59
C PHE A 8 13.97 -1.87 -13.22
N LEU A 9 14.83 -0.88 -13.52
CA LEU A 9 14.45 0.33 -14.27
C LEU A 9 14.25 0.05 -15.77
N ASP A 10 15.00 -0.89 -16.37
CA ASP A 10 14.82 -1.33 -17.76
C ASP A 10 13.54 -2.17 -17.95
N ASN A 11 13.12 -2.93 -16.93
CA ASN A 11 11.87 -3.68 -16.97
C ASN A 11 10.63 -2.86 -16.58
N LYS A 12 10.78 -1.58 -16.16
CA LYS A 12 9.64 -0.69 -15.78
C LYS A 12 8.61 -1.38 -14.86
N GLU A 13 9.06 -2.21 -13.93
CA GLU A 13 8.17 -2.87 -12.97
C GLU A 13 8.14 -2.00 -11.71
N MET A 14 6.96 -1.51 -11.29
CA MET A 14 6.86 -0.55 -10.19
C MET A 14 6.19 -1.09 -8.93
N ILE A 15 6.72 -0.52 -7.86
CA ILE A 15 6.56 -0.63 -6.43
C ILE A 15 5.20 -0.10 -5.93
N ALA A 16 4.46 -0.87 -5.13
CA ALA A 16 3.19 -0.55 -4.45
C ALA A 16 3.34 0.49 -3.31
N LEU A 17 4.17 1.52 -3.52
CA LEU A 17 4.40 2.62 -2.58
C LEU A 17 3.14 3.45 -2.32
N GLY A 18 2.26 3.54 -3.33
CA GLY A 18 1.12 4.46 -3.34
C GLY A 18 0.15 4.18 -2.19
N HIS A 19 -0.26 2.92 -2.02
CA HIS A 19 -1.20 2.51 -0.99
C HIS A 19 -0.63 2.68 0.42
N THR A 20 0.65 2.37 0.63
CA THR A 20 1.31 2.61 1.94
C THR A 20 1.42 4.11 2.25
N ALA A 21 1.77 4.94 1.27
CA ALA A 21 1.83 6.39 1.43
C ALA A 21 0.44 6.98 1.73
N ILE A 22 -0.60 6.50 1.04
CA ILE A 22 -1.97 6.92 1.29
C ILE A 22 -2.45 6.45 2.66
N GLY A 23 -2.19 5.21 3.05
CA GLY A 23 -2.46 4.70 4.39
C GLY A 23 -1.83 5.57 5.48
N THR A 24 -0.61 6.07 5.25
CA THR A 24 0.07 7.01 6.14
C THR A 24 -0.66 8.35 6.21
N ILE A 25 -1.03 8.94 5.07
CA ILE A 25 -1.78 10.21 5.00
C ILE A 25 -3.13 10.06 5.70
N ILE A 26 -3.83 8.95 5.50
CA ILE A 26 -5.11 8.64 6.15
C ILE A 26 -4.93 8.49 7.65
N GLY A 27 -3.89 7.80 8.11
CA GLY A 27 -3.59 7.70 9.54
C GLY A 27 -3.34 9.06 10.19
N ILE A 28 -2.51 9.91 9.56
CA ILE A 28 -2.25 11.29 10.02
C ILE A 28 -3.55 12.10 10.06
N SER A 29 -4.34 12.03 8.99
CA SER A 29 -5.59 12.79 8.87
C SER A 29 -6.61 12.35 9.92
N THR A 30 -6.73 11.05 10.15
CA THR A 30 -7.62 10.49 11.16
C THR A 30 -7.18 10.91 12.56
N TYR A 31 -5.88 10.84 12.87
CA TYR A 31 -5.35 11.34 14.14
C TYR A 31 -5.68 12.82 14.37
N ASN A 32 -5.51 13.66 13.34
CA ASN A 32 -5.81 15.09 13.46
C ASN A 32 -7.31 15.39 13.67
N LEU A 33 -8.20 14.54 13.14
CA LEU A 33 -9.64 14.75 13.20
C LEU A 33 -10.29 14.17 14.46
N VAL A 34 -9.84 12.99 14.90
CA VAL A 34 -10.49 12.25 15.99
C VAL A 34 -9.52 11.80 17.09
N GLY A 35 -8.23 12.13 16.99
CA GLY A 35 -7.17 11.70 17.92
C GLY A 35 -7.27 12.27 19.33
N GLN A 36 -8.17 13.22 19.57
CA GLN A 36 -8.48 13.75 20.92
C GLN A 36 -9.53 12.91 21.67
N GLY A 37 -10.14 11.92 20.99
CA GLY A 37 -11.18 11.05 21.55
C GLY A 37 -10.62 9.73 22.10
N ASP A 38 -11.49 8.71 22.13
CA ASP A 38 -11.12 7.35 22.49
C ASP A 38 -10.14 6.76 21.45
N LEU A 39 -8.95 6.36 21.92
CA LEU A 39 -7.89 5.80 21.08
C LEU A 39 -8.40 4.59 20.30
N THR A 40 -9.09 3.66 20.96
CA THR A 40 -9.53 2.40 20.33
C THR A 40 -10.45 2.67 19.14
N SER A 41 -11.46 3.50 19.33
CA SER A 41 -12.41 3.90 18.29
C SER A 41 -11.69 4.60 17.14
N GLY A 42 -10.75 5.50 17.44
CA GLY A 42 -9.99 6.20 16.41
C GLY A 42 -9.04 5.29 15.61
N LEU A 43 -8.45 4.26 16.23
CA LEU A 43 -7.66 3.25 15.52
C LEU A 43 -8.52 2.41 14.59
N ILE A 44 -9.74 2.02 15.01
CA ILE A 44 -10.70 1.31 14.16
C ILE A 44 -11.07 2.18 12.96
N ILE A 45 -11.34 3.47 13.17
CA ILE A 45 -11.63 4.42 12.10
C ILE A 45 -10.44 4.54 11.15
N ALA A 46 -9.21 4.66 11.68
CA ALA A 46 -8.00 4.78 10.86
C ALA A 46 -7.79 3.55 9.97
N GLY A 47 -7.97 2.35 10.53
CA GLY A 47 -7.89 1.10 9.78
C GLY A 47 -8.98 0.98 8.71
N ALA A 48 -10.24 1.27 9.07
CA ALA A 48 -11.35 1.24 8.12
C ALA A 48 -11.18 2.26 6.99
N ALA A 49 -10.75 3.49 7.32
CA ALA A 49 -10.44 4.52 6.35
C ALA A 49 -9.26 4.11 5.44
N GLY A 50 -8.26 3.40 5.99
CA GLY A 50 -7.19 2.79 5.21
C GLY A 50 -7.72 1.81 4.16
N VAL A 51 -8.57 0.87 4.56
CA VAL A 51 -9.21 -0.10 3.62
C VAL A 51 -10.02 0.62 2.55
N VAL A 52 -10.83 1.63 2.94
CA VAL A 52 -11.61 2.41 1.97
C VAL A 52 -10.69 3.17 1.01
N SER A 53 -9.60 3.75 1.51
CA SER A 53 -8.65 4.48 0.68
C SER A 53 -8.00 3.60 -0.37
N HIS A 54 -7.70 2.33 -0.03
CA HIS A 54 -7.18 1.34 -0.97
C HIS A 54 -8.09 1.20 -2.19
N TYR A 55 -9.36 0.87 -1.95
CA TYR A 55 -10.33 0.70 -3.03
C TYR A 55 -10.56 1.98 -3.84
N ILE A 56 -10.52 3.16 -3.20
CA ILE A 56 -10.61 4.44 -3.91
C ILE A 56 -9.40 4.62 -4.83
N THR A 57 -8.22 4.24 -4.36
CA THR A 57 -6.97 4.41 -5.13
C THR A 57 -6.82 3.42 -6.24
N ASP A 58 -7.48 2.26 -6.15
CA ASP A 58 -7.46 1.25 -7.21
C ASP A 58 -8.11 1.73 -8.52
N PHE A 59 -9.02 2.70 -8.43
CA PHE A 59 -9.62 3.37 -9.59
C PHE A 59 -8.65 4.31 -10.31
N ILE A 60 -7.58 4.76 -9.63
CA ILE A 60 -6.59 5.65 -10.24
C ILE A 60 -5.64 4.77 -11.05
N PRO A 61 -5.31 5.13 -12.30
CA PRO A 61 -4.32 4.40 -13.07
C PRO A 61 -3.03 4.22 -12.28
N HIS A 62 -2.69 2.96 -12.01
CA HIS A 62 -1.43 2.58 -11.39
C HIS A 62 -0.95 1.22 -11.95
N GLY A 63 0.36 0.99 -11.91
CA GLY A 63 1.01 -0.24 -12.34
C GLY A 63 0.72 -1.42 -11.42
N HIS A 64 0.80 -2.63 -11.99
CA HIS A 64 0.62 -3.89 -11.28
C HIS A 64 1.69 -4.92 -11.72
N PHE A 65 2.13 -5.76 -10.77
CA PHE A 65 3.36 -6.53 -10.90
C PHE A 65 3.35 -7.69 -11.90
N VAL A 66 4.54 -7.80 -12.51
CA VAL A 66 5.25 -8.95 -13.10
C VAL A 66 4.41 -10.04 -13.75
N ARG A 67 4.69 -10.29 -15.03
CA ARG A 67 4.19 -11.49 -15.72
C ARG A 67 4.44 -12.74 -14.85
N LEU A 68 3.43 -13.61 -14.75
CA LEU A 68 3.44 -14.80 -13.89
C LEU A 68 4.69 -15.69 -14.02
N ASP A 69 5.33 -15.70 -15.20
CA ASP A 69 6.56 -16.45 -15.49
C ASP A 69 7.81 -15.90 -14.77
N LYS A 70 7.81 -14.63 -14.37
CA LYS A 70 8.92 -13.96 -13.67
C LYS A 70 8.68 -13.77 -12.17
N LEU A 71 7.43 -13.84 -11.70
CA LEU A 71 7.04 -13.56 -10.30
C LEU A 71 7.88 -14.34 -9.25
N LYS A 72 8.19 -15.62 -9.51
CA LYS A 72 9.01 -16.44 -8.59
C LYS A 72 10.41 -15.89 -8.35
N ASN A 73 11.00 -15.20 -9.32
CA ASN A 73 12.37 -14.68 -9.22
C ASN A 73 12.41 -13.30 -8.55
N TYR A 74 11.29 -12.59 -8.49
CA TYR A 74 11.21 -11.22 -7.99
C TYR A 74 10.33 -11.04 -6.76
N LEU A 75 9.65 -12.10 -6.29
CA LEU A 75 8.74 -12.05 -5.14
C LEU A 75 9.38 -11.42 -3.89
N MET A 76 10.59 -11.84 -3.51
CA MET A 76 11.28 -11.32 -2.32
C MET A 76 11.70 -9.85 -2.47
N PRO A 77 12.33 -9.43 -3.59
CA PRO A 77 12.56 -8.02 -3.88
C PRO A 77 11.28 -7.17 -3.83
N ILE A 78 10.17 -7.64 -4.41
CA ILE A 78 8.89 -6.93 -4.41
C ILE A 78 8.42 -6.72 -2.97
N ILE A 79 8.27 -7.79 -2.18
CA ILE A 79 7.84 -7.67 -0.78
C ILE A 79 8.78 -6.72 0.00
N ALA A 80 10.08 -6.81 -0.21
CA ALA A 80 11.05 -5.98 0.50
C ALA A 80 10.95 -4.48 0.12
N PHE A 81 10.87 -4.15 -1.17
CA PHE A 81 10.87 -2.76 -1.64
C PHE A 81 9.49 -2.10 -1.61
N ASP A 82 8.43 -2.89 -1.75
CA ASP A 82 7.06 -2.39 -1.86
C ASP A 82 6.33 -2.28 -0.56
N LEU A 83 6.43 -3.34 0.23
CA LEU A 83 5.69 -3.44 1.47
C LEU A 83 6.59 -3.00 2.62
N LEU A 84 7.78 -3.60 2.75
CA LEU A 84 8.58 -3.41 3.96
C LEU A 84 9.33 -2.09 3.96
N LEU A 85 10.00 -1.71 2.87
CA LEU A 85 10.82 -0.50 2.83
C LEU A 85 10.03 0.78 3.13
N PRO A 86 8.83 1.03 2.56
CA PRO A 86 8.12 2.28 2.77
C PRO A 86 7.50 2.34 4.17
N ILE A 87 6.98 1.21 4.65
CA ILE A 87 6.49 1.05 6.02
C ILE A 87 7.63 1.34 6.99
N ILE A 88 8.81 0.73 6.80
CA ILE A 88 9.98 0.95 7.64
C ILE A 88 10.41 2.41 7.57
N LEU A 89 10.54 3.00 6.39
CA LEU A 89 10.99 4.39 6.24
C LEU A 89 10.05 5.37 6.93
N LEU A 90 8.73 5.25 6.70
CA LEU A 90 7.73 6.17 7.24
C LEU A 90 7.55 6.00 8.74
N LEU A 91 7.44 4.76 9.23
CA LEU A 91 7.30 4.49 10.67
C LEU A 91 8.59 4.80 11.43
N SER A 92 9.77 4.50 10.87
CA SER A 92 11.04 4.85 11.52
C SER A 92 11.23 6.36 11.58
N GLY A 93 10.91 7.08 10.50
CA GLY A 93 10.97 8.55 10.48
C GLY A 93 10.07 9.17 11.54
N LEU A 94 8.83 8.69 11.67
CA LEU A 94 7.91 9.13 12.71
C LEU A 94 8.41 8.77 14.11
N TYR A 95 8.85 7.53 14.31
CA TYR A 95 9.36 7.06 15.60
C TYR A 95 10.55 7.88 16.07
N LEU A 96 11.49 8.20 15.17
CA LEU A 96 12.64 9.04 15.50
C LEU A 96 12.23 10.49 15.83
N LYS A 97 11.16 11.01 15.22
CA LYS A 97 10.66 12.36 15.47
C LYS A 97 9.87 12.46 16.77
N ASN A 98 8.91 11.55 16.98
CA ASN A 98 7.86 11.68 17.98
C ASN A 98 7.83 10.50 18.99
N GLY A 99 8.54 9.40 18.75
CA GLY A 99 8.47 8.18 19.56
C GLY A 99 7.17 7.37 19.35
N PHE A 100 6.87 6.48 20.31
CA PHE A 100 5.61 5.70 20.34
C PHE A 100 4.45 6.54 20.86
N THR A 101 3.87 7.36 19.99
CA THR A 101 2.70 8.22 20.30
C THR A 101 1.41 7.63 19.74
N ASP A 102 0.26 8.17 20.15
CA ASP A 102 -1.03 7.79 19.55
C ASP A 102 -0.98 7.97 18.02
N GLN A 103 -0.44 9.08 17.53
CA GLN A 103 -0.26 9.33 16.09
C GLN A 103 0.46 8.18 15.38
N PHE A 104 1.47 7.58 16.02
CA PHE A 104 2.18 6.41 15.49
C PHE A 104 1.23 5.23 15.27
N PHE A 105 0.36 4.94 16.23
CA PHE A 105 -0.60 3.86 16.10
C PHE A 105 -1.68 4.15 15.04
N TYR A 106 -2.14 5.39 14.92
CA TYR A 106 -3.09 5.77 13.86
C TYR A 106 -2.48 5.58 12.47
N ILE A 107 -1.21 5.94 12.29
CA ILE A 107 -0.48 5.72 11.03
C ILE A 107 -0.30 4.23 10.76
N LEU A 108 0.10 3.45 11.77
CA LEU A 108 0.23 2.01 11.65
C LEU A 108 -1.08 1.35 11.22
N PHE A 109 -2.21 1.73 11.83
CA PHE A 109 -3.53 1.20 11.47
C PHE A 109 -3.97 1.69 10.08
N GLY A 110 -3.71 2.95 9.72
CA GLY A 110 -3.99 3.48 8.38
C GLY A 110 -3.24 2.71 7.28
N ILE A 111 -1.94 2.48 7.48
CA ILE A 111 -1.12 1.62 6.60
C ILE A 111 -1.68 0.20 6.58
N GLY A 112 -1.91 -0.41 7.74
CA GLY A 112 -2.39 -1.79 7.83
C GLY A 112 -3.72 -1.99 7.12
N GLY A 113 -4.65 -1.05 7.25
CA GLY A 113 -5.92 -1.06 6.52
C GLY A 113 -5.71 -0.90 5.01
N ALA A 114 -4.86 0.03 4.59
CA ALA A 114 -4.56 0.27 3.17
C ALA A 114 -3.74 -0.84 2.50
N GLN A 115 -3.20 -1.81 3.24
CA GLN A 115 -2.50 -2.98 2.69
C GLN A 115 -3.32 -4.27 2.82
N LEU A 116 -4.42 -4.24 3.57
CA LEU A 116 -5.18 -5.43 3.92
C LEU A 116 -5.77 -6.15 2.69
N PRO A 117 -6.36 -5.46 1.68
CA PRO A 117 -6.88 -6.12 0.49
C PRO A 117 -5.78 -6.86 -0.30
N ASP A 118 -4.64 -6.22 -0.53
CA ASP A 118 -3.50 -6.84 -1.23
C ASP A 118 -2.92 -8.03 -0.48
N ILE A 119 -2.78 -7.94 0.84
CA ILE A 119 -2.34 -9.07 1.66
C ILE A 119 -3.33 -10.22 1.55
N PHE A 120 -4.64 -9.94 1.59
CA PHE A 120 -5.68 -10.95 1.48
C PHE A 120 -5.63 -11.68 0.12
N ASP A 121 -5.48 -10.94 -0.98
CA ASP A 121 -5.28 -11.49 -2.32
C ASP A 121 -4.00 -12.33 -2.42
N GLY A 122 -2.90 -11.85 -1.81
CA GLY A 122 -1.64 -12.59 -1.71
C GLY A 122 -1.82 -13.93 -0.98
N LEU A 123 -2.58 -13.95 0.12
CA LEU A 123 -2.90 -15.17 0.87
C LEU A 123 -3.76 -16.15 0.05
N ILE A 124 -4.68 -15.64 -0.77
CA ILE A 124 -5.43 -16.46 -1.74
C ILE A 124 -4.49 -17.04 -2.79
N PHE A 125 -3.58 -16.23 -3.33
CA PHE A 125 -2.66 -16.61 -4.40
C PHE A 125 -1.72 -17.76 -3.97
N ILE A 126 -1.23 -17.73 -2.74
CA ILE A 126 -0.40 -18.82 -2.17
C ILE A 126 -1.21 -20.03 -1.68
N ASN A 127 -2.52 -20.05 -1.92
CA ASN A 127 -3.48 -21.06 -1.44
C ASN A 127 -3.55 -21.21 0.09
N PHE A 128 -3.19 -20.16 0.85
CA PHE A 128 -3.38 -20.14 2.29
C PHE A 128 -4.86 -19.91 2.65
N ILE A 129 -5.54 -19.04 1.90
CA ILE A 129 -6.98 -18.84 1.95
C ILE A 129 -7.62 -19.51 0.72
N VAL A 130 -8.64 -20.34 0.95
CA VAL A 130 -9.33 -21.01 -0.14
C VAL A 130 -10.17 -19.99 -0.92
N ASN A 131 -9.93 -19.88 -2.23
CA ASN A 131 -10.66 -18.98 -3.14
C ASN A 131 -12.11 -19.43 -3.40
N LYS A 132 -12.98 -19.36 -2.37
CA LYS A 132 -14.40 -19.73 -2.42
C LYS A 132 -15.23 -18.79 -1.54
N GLY A 133 -16.54 -18.76 -1.78
CA GLY A 133 -17.49 -18.01 -0.93
C GLY A 133 -17.19 -16.52 -0.88
N LEU A 134 -17.07 -15.96 0.34
CA LEU A 134 -16.78 -14.55 0.55
C LEU A 134 -15.37 -14.16 0.07
N ALA A 135 -14.37 -15.02 0.27
CA ALA A 135 -13.00 -14.75 -0.19
C ALA A 135 -12.94 -14.58 -1.71
N LYS A 136 -13.69 -15.41 -2.45
CA LYS A 136 -13.80 -15.27 -3.91
C LYS A 136 -14.52 -13.98 -4.32
N LYS A 137 -15.60 -13.62 -3.61
CA LYS A 137 -16.37 -12.40 -3.91
C LYS A 137 -15.53 -11.15 -3.68
N GLU A 138 -14.75 -11.13 -2.60
CA GLU A 138 -13.85 -10.03 -2.28
C GLU A 138 -12.72 -9.94 -3.32
N TYR A 139 -12.05 -11.06 -3.65
CA TYR A 139 -11.03 -11.10 -4.70
C TYR A 139 -11.57 -10.60 -6.04
N ASP A 140 -12.74 -11.10 -6.47
CA ASP A 140 -13.36 -10.69 -7.74
C ASP A 140 -13.78 -9.21 -7.72
N PHE A 141 -14.18 -8.68 -6.55
CA PHE A 141 -14.52 -7.26 -6.37
C PHE A 141 -13.26 -6.39 -6.45
N HIS A 142 -12.25 -6.70 -5.64
CA HIS A 142 -10.98 -5.98 -5.56
C HIS A 142 -10.28 -5.94 -6.93
N GLN A 143 -10.13 -7.09 -7.59
CA GLN A 143 -9.55 -7.17 -8.94
C GLN A 143 -10.41 -6.48 -10.01
N GLY A 144 -11.72 -6.32 -9.77
CA GLY A 144 -12.63 -5.59 -10.64
C GLY A 144 -12.56 -4.06 -10.50
N LEU A 145 -12.08 -3.55 -9.36
CA LEU A 145 -11.92 -2.11 -9.12
C LEU A 145 -10.67 -1.53 -9.77
N HIS A 146 -9.65 -2.36 -9.96
CA HIS A 146 -8.44 -1.97 -10.66
C HIS A 146 -8.80 -1.40 -12.03
N TRP A 147 -8.28 -0.21 -12.32
CA TRP A 147 -8.60 0.55 -13.53
C TRP A 147 -8.45 -0.25 -14.84
N HIS A 148 -7.59 -1.26 -14.85
CA HIS A 148 -7.29 -2.10 -15.99
C HIS A 148 -8.18 -3.36 -16.09
N GLY A 149 -9.05 -3.59 -15.11
CA GLY A 149 -9.94 -4.75 -15.01
C GLY A 149 -9.20 -6.08 -14.77
N LYS A 150 -9.99 -7.15 -14.63
CA LYS A 150 -9.56 -8.49 -14.19
C LYS A 150 -8.65 -9.25 -15.18
N ASP A 151 -8.66 -8.88 -16.46
CA ASP A 151 -7.98 -9.61 -17.55
C ASP A 151 -6.80 -8.82 -18.16
N SER A 152 -6.40 -7.72 -17.54
CA SER A 152 -5.33 -6.86 -18.03
C SER A 152 -3.96 -7.49 -17.86
N LYS A 153 -3.09 -7.30 -18.86
CA LYS A 153 -1.67 -7.66 -18.76
C LYS A 153 -0.96 -6.55 -18.00
N THR A 154 -0.10 -6.95 -17.07
CA THR A 154 0.77 -6.10 -16.24
C THR A 154 1.25 -4.87 -17.00
N LEU A 155 0.86 -3.70 -16.50
CA LEU A 155 1.23 -2.44 -17.12
C LEU A 155 2.57 -1.97 -16.57
N LEU A 156 3.47 -1.69 -17.51
CA LEU A 156 4.77 -1.10 -17.23
C LEU A 156 4.58 0.32 -16.70
N LEU A 157 5.48 0.73 -15.82
CA LEU A 157 5.59 2.08 -15.27
C LEU A 157 5.46 3.12 -16.39
N GLY A 158 4.42 3.93 -16.29
CA GLY A 158 4.09 5.01 -17.22
C GLY A 158 4.00 6.34 -16.52
N ALA A 159 3.84 7.41 -17.31
CA ALA A 159 3.60 8.76 -16.76
C ALA A 159 2.35 8.83 -15.85
N LEU A 160 1.46 7.83 -15.96
CA LEU A 160 0.26 7.71 -15.15
C LEU A 160 0.54 7.32 -13.69
N ASP A 161 1.69 6.72 -13.37
CA ASP A 161 2.04 6.26 -12.01
C ASP A 161 2.69 7.35 -11.14
N ILE A 162 2.96 8.54 -11.72
CA ILE A 162 3.70 9.62 -11.05
C ILE A 162 3.00 10.12 -9.78
N TRP A 163 1.69 9.91 -9.66
CA TRP A 163 0.94 10.30 -8.47
C TRP A 163 1.38 9.51 -7.23
N GLN A 164 1.82 8.25 -7.38
CA GLN A 164 2.26 7.42 -6.26
C GLN A 164 3.51 8.02 -5.60
N LEU A 165 4.45 8.51 -6.41
CA LEU A 165 5.60 9.28 -5.92
C LEU A 165 5.17 10.57 -5.22
N GLY A 166 4.21 11.28 -5.80
CA GLY A 166 3.62 12.48 -5.19
C GLY A 166 3.07 12.19 -3.80
N MET A 167 2.32 11.10 -3.63
CA MET A 167 1.78 10.70 -2.33
C MET A 167 2.87 10.32 -1.32
N VAL A 168 3.94 9.66 -1.75
CA VAL A 168 5.10 9.38 -0.89
C VAL A 168 5.71 10.68 -0.36
N PHE A 169 5.93 11.69 -1.22
CA PHE A 169 6.46 12.97 -0.78
C PHE A 169 5.51 13.71 0.17
N VAL A 170 4.19 13.65 -0.08
CA VAL A 170 3.18 14.22 0.83
C VAL A 170 3.20 13.51 2.18
N ALA A 171 3.23 12.17 2.19
CA ALA A 171 3.30 11.37 3.41
C ALA A 171 4.57 11.69 4.21
N LEU A 172 5.73 11.76 3.55
CA LEU A 172 7.00 12.14 4.18
C LEU A 172 6.95 13.56 4.74
N TYR A 173 6.41 14.51 3.99
CA TYR A 173 6.24 15.89 4.45
C TYR A 173 5.41 15.96 5.73
N LEU A 174 4.24 15.30 5.72
CA LEU A 174 3.32 15.28 6.86
C LEU A 174 3.85 14.51 8.07
N THR A 175 4.74 13.53 7.85
CA THR A 175 5.31 12.70 8.93
C THR A 175 6.51 13.37 9.58
N ILE A 176 7.43 13.89 8.76
CA ILE A 176 8.74 14.37 9.22
C ILE A 176 8.72 15.87 9.48
N PHE A 177 8.14 16.66 8.59
CA PHE A 177 8.31 18.11 8.60
C PHE A 177 7.16 18.88 9.24
N LYS A 178 5.96 18.28 9.30
CA LYS A 178 4.82 18.78 10.05
C LYS A 178 4.75 18.06 11.39
#